data_AF-A0AA91EDK8-F1
#
_entry.id   AF-A0AA91EDK8-F1
#
_cell.length_a   1.000
_cell.length_b   1.000
_cell.length_c   1.000
_cell.angle_alpha   90.00
_cell.angle_beta   90.00
_cell.angle_gamma   90.00
#
_symmetry.space_group_name_H-M   'P 1'
#
loop_
_entity.id
_entity.type
_entity.pdbx_description
1 polymer ?
#
loop_
_entity_poly.entity_id
_entity_poly.type
_entity_poly.pdbx_seq_one_letter_code
_entity_poly.pdbx_strand_id
1 'polypeptide(L)'
;MGLWALLLVIIFSIAGSGWVSLQTAAFGLVFSLWPTAAVLVKRLHDRNKSGWWALLVVLAWMLAAGNWSMLAEIWQWGVGRFIPTLIGVMMLIDCGSFVGTEGDNRFGPEPTPVDFKNAGR
;
A
#
# COMPACT_ATOMS: atom_id res chain seq x y z
N MET A 1 -9.06 1.79 -0.23
CA MET A 1 -7.94 0.87 -0.56
C MET A 1 -8.28 -0.06 -1.71
N GLY A 2 -9.36 -0.85 -1.64
CA GLY A 2 -9.73 -1.79 -2.72
C GLY A 2 -9.83 -1.15 -4.11
N LEU A 3 -10.55 -0.02 -4.24
CA LEU A 3 -10.68 0.69 -5.52
C LEU A 3 -9.33 1.17 -6.09
N TRP A 4 -8.44 1.67 -5.22
CA TRP A 4 -7.13 2.14 -5.61
C TRP A 4 -6.19 0.99 -6.02
N ALA A 5 -6.22 -0.13 -5.30
CA ALA A 5 -5.48 -1.33 -5.66
C ALA A 5 -5.99 -1.95 -6.98
N LEU A 6 -7.30 -1.94 -7.21
CA LEU A 6 -7.91 -2.37 -8.47
C LEU A 6 -7.45 -1.49 -9.65
N LEU A 7 -7.41 -0.16 -9.46
CA LEU A 7 -6.89 0.76 -10.47
C LEU A 7 -5.43 0.46 -10.83
N LEU A 8 -4.58 0.17 -9.84
CA LEU A 8 -3.21 -0.27 -10.10
C LEU A 8 -3.16 -1.56 -10.92
N VAL A 9 -3.95 -2.58 -10.55
CA VAL A 9 -3.98 -3.86 -11.27
C VAL A 9 -4.42 -3.67 -12.72
N ILE A 10 -5.41 -2.81 -12.97
CA ILE A 10 -5.88 -2.49 -14.32
C ILE A 10 -4.78 -1.80 -15.15
N ILE A 11 -4.09 -0.81 -14.59
CA ILE A 11 -2.99 -0.11 -15.28
C ILE A 11 -1.88 -1.09 -15.66
N PHE A 12 -1.48 -1.98 -14.76
CA PHE A 12 -0.46 -3.01 -15.04
C PHE A 12 -0.93 -4.06 -16.05
N SER A 13 -2.22 -4.42 -16.05
CA SER A 13 -2.79 -5.36 -17.03
C SER A 13 -2.79 -4.78 -18.45
N ILE A 14 -3.13 -3.49 -18.59
CA ILE A 14 -3.10 -2.77 -19.86
C ILE A 14 -1.65 -2.54 -20.34
N ALA A 15 -0.71 -2.32 -19.42
CA ALA A 15 0.71 -2.26 -19.78
C ALA A 15 1.23 -3.63 -20.29
N GLY A 16 0.83 -4.73 -19.65
CA GLY A 16 1.25 -6.09 -20.02
C GLY A 16 0.64 -6.60 -21.34
N SER A 17 -0.48 -6.04 -21.80
CA SER A 17 -1.10 -6.41 -23.09
C SER A 17 -0.36 -5.84 -24.31
N GLY A 18 0.68 -5.03 -24.11
CA GLY A 18 1.45 -4.38 -25.18
C GLY A 18 0.75 -3.18 -25.81
N TRP A 19 -0.40 -2.75 -25.25
CA TRP A 19 -1.17 -1.61 -25.75
C TRP A 19 -0.54 -0.27 -25.36
N VAL A 20 0.31 -0.28 -24.33
CA VAL A 20 0.98 0.90 -23.79
C VAL A 20 2.48 0.62 -23.74
N SER A 21 3.29 1.61 -24.10
CA SER A 21 4.75 1.47 -24.06
C SER A 21 5.25 1.22 -22.63
N LEU A 22 6.34 0.48 -22.48
CA LEU A 22 6.97 0.23 -21.17
C LEU A 22 7.35 1.55 -20.46
N GLN A 23 7.76 2.57 -21.20
CA GLN A 23 8.09 3.88 -20.66
C GLN A 23 6.87 4.58 -20.06
N THR A 24 5.73 4.55 -20.77
CA THR A 24 4.47 5.12 -20.28
C THR A 24 3.96 4.36 -19.05
N ALA A 25 4.08 3.02 -19.05
CA ALA A 25 3.72 2.19 -17.90
C ALA A 25 4.59 2.49 -16.66
N ALA A 26 5.91 2.62 -16.85
CA ALA A 26 6.84 2.99 -15.78
C ALA A 26 6.52 4.38 -15.22
N PHE A 27 6.18 5.36 -16.07
CA PHE A 27 5.78 6.69 -15.63
C PHE A 27 4.49 6.65 -14.78
N GLY A 28 3.47 5.89 -15.23
CA GLY A 28 2.23 5.70 -14.50
C GLY A 28 2.43 5.02 -13.13
N LEU A 29 3.35 4.05 -13.07
CA LEU A 29 3.74 3.39 -11.83
C LEU A 29 4.34 4.40 -10.84
N VAL A 30 5.36 5.15 -11.25
CA VAL A 30 6.05 6.12 -10.39
C VAL A 30 5.07 7.18 -9.87
N PHE A 31 4.20 7.69 -10.73
CA PHE A 31 3.18 8.66 -10.32
C PHE A 31 2.20 8.06 -9.31
N SER A 32 1.86 6.78 -9.45
CA SER A 32 0.95 6.08 -8.54
C SER A 32 1.55 5.79 -7.18
N LEU A 33 2.88 5.76 -7.03
CA LEU A 33 3.55 5.53 -5.74
C LEU A 33 3.23 6.63 -4.71
N TRP A 34 3.08 7.87 -5.16
CA TRP A 34 2.75 8.98 -4.26
C TRP A 34 1.39 8.78 -3.57
N PRO A 35 0.25 8.62 -4.29
CA PRO A 35 -1.02 8.35 -3.65
C PRO A 35 -1.01 7.02 -2.87
N THR A 36 -0.26 6.00 -3.29
CA THR A 36 -0.07 4.78 -2.48
C THR A 36 0.46 5.10 -1.10
N ALA A 37 1.58 5.83 -1.06
CA ALA A 37 2.29 6.14 0.17
C ALA A 37 1.42 7.01 1.08
N ALA A 38 0.78 8.03 0.52
CA ALA A 38 -0.11 8.91 1.26
C ALA A 38 -1.27 8.14 1.93
N VAL A 39 -1.93 7.24 1.20
CA VAL A 39 -3.05 6.46 1.76
C VAL A 39 -2.55 5.42 2.77
N LEU A 40 -1.42 4.73 2.52
CA LEU A 40 -0.84 3.77 3.47
C LEU A 40 -0.47 4.45 4.79
N VAL A 41 0.24 5.57 4.74
CA VAL A 41 0.64 6.32 5.94
C VAL A 41 -0.59 6.80 6.70
N LYS A 42 -1.60 7.33 6.00
CA LYS A 42 -2.87 7.72 6.64
C LYS A 42 -3.54 6.54 7.34
N ARG A 43 -3.66 5.38 6.70
CA ARG A 43 -4.29 4.19 7.30
C ARG A 43 -3.51 3.62 8.47
N LEU A 44 -2.18 3.71 8.44
CA LEU A 44 -1.34 3.36 9.59
C LEU A 44 -1.56 4.33 10.76
N HIS A 45 -1.66 5.63 10.47
CA HIS A 45 -1.94 6.65 11.48
C HIS A 45 -3.35 6.48 12.08
N ASP A 46 -4.36 6.16 11.26
CA ASP A 46 -5.72 5.85 11.71
C ASP A 46 -5.72 4.67 12.70
N ARG A 47 -4.69 3.81 12.69
CA ARG A 47 -4.52 2.65 13.59
C ARG A 47 -3.52 2.93 14.72
N ASN A 48 -3.17 4.20 14.95
CA ASN A 48 -2.18 4.62 15.96
C ASN A 48 -0.77 4.03 15.75
N LYS A 49 -0.46 3.52 14.54
CA LYS A 49 0.88 3.03 14.15
C LYS A 49 1.68 4.15 13.48
N SER A 50 3.01 4.09 13.55
CA SER A 50 3.87 5.05 12.86
C SER A 50 3.82 4.84 11.34
N GLY A 51 3.87 5.93 10.57
CA GLY A 51 3.96 5.88 9.10
C GLY A 51 5.16 5.08 8.57
N TRP A 52 6.20 4.90 9.38
CA TRP A 52 7.38 4.08 9.07
C TRP A 52 7.05 2.61 8.75
N TRP A 53 5.92 2.08 9.24
CA TRP A 53 5.47 0.74 8.86
C TRP A 53 5.21 0.60 7.34
N ALA A 54 4.95 1.70 6.63
CA ALA A 54 4.81 1.69 5.17
C ALA A 54 6.10 1.26 4.46
N LEU A 55 7.28 1.42 5.08
CA LEU A 55 8.56 0.95 4.52
C LEU A 55 8.61 -0.57 4.39
N LEU A 56 7.81 -1.33 5.13
CA LEU A 56 7.72 -2.76 4.93
C LEU A 56 7.24 -3.12 3.52
N VAL A 57 6.38 -2.30 2.91
CA VAL A 57 5.94 -2.49 1.52
C VAL A 57 7.10 -2.28 0.56
N VAL A 58 7.96 -1.29 0.81
CA VAL A 58 9.19 -1.06 0.03
C VAL A 58 10.15 -2.24 0.20
N LEU A 59 10.35 -2.70 1.43
CA LEU A 59 11.18 -3.87 1.73
C LEU A 59 10.65 -5.12 1.02
N ALA A 60 9.34 -5.37 1.07
CA ALA A 60 8.71 -6.49 0.38
C ALA A 60 8.94 -6.41 -1.13
N TRP A 61 8.82 -5.23 -1.74
CA TRP A 61 9.11 -5.05 -3.16
C TRP A 61 10.58 -5.30 -3.49
N MET A 62 11.51 -4.77 -2.69
CA MET A 62 12.96 -5.00 -2.87
C MET A 62 13.30 -6.49 -2.74
N LEU A 63 12.69 -7.18 -1.78
CA LEU A 63 12.87 -8.61 -1.59
C LEU A 63 12.28 -9.41 -2.76
N ALA A 64 11.12 -9.03 -3.29
CA ALA A 64 10.52 -9.71 -4.43
C ALA A 64 11.27 -9.47 -5.76
N ALA A 65 11.82 -8.26 -5.96
CA ALA A 65 12.53 -7.87 -7.19
C ALA A 65 14.03 -8.24 -7.17
N GLY A 66 14.58 -8.61 -6.01
CA GLY A 66 15.98 -8.98 -5.85
C GLY A 66 16.35 -10.27 -6.59
N ASN A 67 17.61 -10.33 -7.06
CA ASN A 67 18.15 -11.54 -7.66
C ASN A 67 18.81 -12.42 -6.59
N TRP A 68 18.11 -13.47 -6.15
CA TRP A 68 18.54 -14.38 -5.09
C TRP A 68 19.28 -15.62 -5.60
N SER A 69 19.73 -15.63 -6.85
CA SER A 69 20.36 -16.80 -7.48
C SER A 69 21.57 -17.37 -6.74
N MET A 70 22.21 -16.56 -5.90
CA MET A 70 23.33 -16.98 -5.05
C MET A 70 22.93 -17.80 -3.81
N LEU A 71 21.65 -17.84 -3.45
CA LEU A 71 21.14 -18.59 -2.29
C LEU A 71 20.70 -20.00 -2.69
N ALA A 72 20.62 -20.92 -1.73
CA ALA A 72 20.02 -22.24 -1.97
C ALA A 72 18.51 -22.12 -2.29
N GLU A 73 17.95 -23.10 -2.99
CA GLU A 73 16.58 -23.06 -3.55
C GLU A 73 15.49 -22.74 -2.51
N ILE A 74 15.59 -23.36 -1.32
CA ILE A 74 14.67 -23.10 -0.19
C ILE A 74 14.70 -21.61 0.22
N TRP A 75 15.88 -20.99 0.20
CA TRP A 75 16.09 -19.60 0.59
C TRP A 75 15.71 -18.63 -0.53
N GLN A 76 15.86 -19.01 -1.79
CA GLN A 76 15.36 -18.22 -2.92
C GLN A 76 13.84 -18.06 -2.85
N TRP A 77 13.13 -19.17 -2.61
CA TRP A 77 11.69 -19.14 -2.43
C TRP A 77 11.30 -18.37 -1.15
N GLY A 78 12.00 -18.62 -0.04
CA GLY A 78 11.75 -17.98 1.24
C GLY A 78 11.89 -16.44 1.17
N VAL A 79 13.04 -15.96 0.70
CA VAL A 79 13.36 -14.53 0.65
C VAL A 79 12.67 -13.84 -0.53
N GLY A 80 12.65 -14.47 -1.70
CA GLY A 80 12.13 -13.85 -2.92
C GLY A 80 10.62 -13.91 -3.07
N ARG A 81 9.92 -14.82 -2.38
CA ARG A 81 8.46 -14.99 -2.55
C ARG A 81 7.71 -15.03 -1.24
N PHE A 82 8.12 -15.88 -0.30
CA PHE A 82 7.37 -16.08 0.94
C PHE A 82 7.36 -14.84 1.85
N ILE A 83 8.52 -14.26 2.17
CA ILE A 83 8.59 -13.07 3.03
C ILE A 83 7.88 -11.86 2.41
N PRO A 84 8.10 -11.51 1.12
CA PRO A 84 7.37 -10.42 0.47
C PRO A 84 5.85 -10.59 0.50
N THR A 85 5.36 -11.80 0.22
CA THR A 85 3.93 -12.09 0.19
C THR A 85 3.33 -12.03 1.59
N LEU A 86 4.03 -12.54 2.60
CA LEU A 86 3.61 -12.43 4.00
C LEU A 86 3.46 -10.96 4.43
N ILE A 87 4.45 -10.12 4.13
CA ILE A 87 4.39 -8.67 4.41
C ILE A 87 3.22 -8.02 3.66
N GLY A 88 3.06 -8.33 2.37
CA GLY A 88 1.99 -7.79 1.56
C GLY A 88 0.59 -8.13 2.12
N VAL A 89 0.37 -9.39 2.50
CA VAL A 89 -0.90 -9.84 3.10
C VAL A 89 -1.13 -9.17 4.45
N MET A 90 -0.12 -9.13 5.32
CA MET A 90 -0.22 -8.46 6.62
C MET A 90 -0.63 -6.99 6.44
N MET A 91 0.06 -6.24 5.58
CA MET A 91 -0.22 -4.82 5.33
C MET A 91 -1.60 -4.61 4.71
N LEU A 92 -2.04 -5.52 3.83
CA LEU A 92 -3.36 -5.45 3.20
C LEU A 92 -4.48 -5.69 4.21
N ILE A 93 -4.32 -6.65 5.12
CA ILE A 93 -5.29 -6.91 6.19
C ILE A 93 -5.31 -5.72 7.17
N ASP A 94 -4.13 -5.29 7.63
CA ASP A 94 -3.99 -4.21 8.62
C ASP A 94 -4.57 -2.88 8.12
N CYS A 95 -4.25 -2.50 6.89
CA CYS A 95 -4.69 -1.23 6.31
C CYS A 95 -6.05 -1.34 5.60
N GLY A 96 -6.46 -2.54 5.16
CA GLY A 96 -7.64 -2.74 4.33
C GLY A 96 -8.89 -3.23 5.07
N SER A 97 -8.73 -4.09 6.08
CA SER A 97 -9.86 -4.76 6.74
C SER A 97 -10.17 -4.23 8.13
N PHE A 98 -9.16 -3.75 8.88
CA PHE A 98 -9.39 -3.26 10.24
C PHE A 98 -9.83 -1.79 10.28
N VAL A 99 -10.79 -1.49 11.17
CA VAL A 99 -11.29 -0.13 11.44
C VAL A 99 -10.22 0.70 12.14
N GLY A 100 -10.23 2.03 12.03
CA GLY A 100 -9.32 2.90 12.81
C GLY A 100 -9.47 2.71 14.33
N THR A 101 -8.59 3.32 15.11
CA THR A 101 -8.77 3.45 16.57
C THR A 101 -9.93 4.40 16.85
N GLU A 102 -10.78 4.07 17.82
CA GLU A 102 -11.86 4.94 18.30
C GLU A 102 -11.31 6.05 19.20
N GLY A 103 -11.88 7.25 19.08
CA GLY A 103 -11.50 8.43 19.85
C GLY A 103 -10.20 9.10 19.39
N ASP A 104 -9.63 9.91 20.28
CA ASP A 104 -8.40 10.64 20.01
C ASP A 104 -7.22 9.69 19.77
N ASN A 105 -6.41 9.98 18.76
CA ASN A 105 -5.18 9.24 18.49
C ASN A 105 -3.95 10.15 18.62
N ARG A 106 -2.75 9.55 18.62
CA ARG A 106 -1.48 10.29 18.74
C ARG A 106 -1.23 11.33 17.63
N PHE A 107 -2.03 11.30 16.56
CA PHE A 107 -1.91 12.13 15.37
C PHE A 107 -3.01 13.21 15.28
N GLY A 108 -4.01 13.17 16.17
CA GLY A 108 -5.06 14.19 16.24
C GLY A 108 -6.32 13.71 16.95
N PRO A 109 -7.18 14.65 17.36
CA PRO A 109 -8.47 14.35 17.96
C PRO A 109 -9.47 13.80 16.94
N GLU A 110 -10.51 13.13 17.43
CA GLU A 110 -11.59 12.63 16.58
C GLU A 110 -12.29 13.78 15.82
N PRO A 111 -12.58 13.64 14.51
CA PRO A 111 -13.30 14.67 13.77
C PRO A 111 -14.69 14.88 14.36
N THR A 112 -15.04 16.13 14.65
CA THR A 112 -16.39 16.48 15.10
C THR A 112 -17.41 16.09 14.04
N PRO A 113 -18.55 15.47 14.41
CA PRO A 113 -19.62 15.19 13.48
C PRO A 113 -20.08 16.49 12.81
N VAL A 114 -20.09 16.51 11.47
CA VAL A 114 -20.59 17.66 10.72
C VAL A 114 -22.11 17.70 10.87
N ASP A 115 -22.63 18.77 11.47
CA ASP A 115 -24.07 19.02 11.52
C ASP A 115 -24.55 19.56 10.16
N PHE A 116 -24.94 18.63 9.29
CA PHE A 116 -25.47 18.95 7.96
C PHE A 116 -26.75 19.80 7.98
N LYS A 117 -27.44 19.93 9.13
CA LYS A 117 -28.66 20.74 9.24
C LYS A 117 -28.38 22.21 9.53
N ASN A 118 -27.26 22.52 10.18
CA ASN A 118 -26.92 23.88 10.62
C ASN A 118 -25.73 24.51 9.87
N ALA A 119 -25.01 23.76 9.04
CA ALA A 119 -23.82 24.25 8.33
C ALA A 119 -24.08 25.31 7.23
N GLY A 120 -25.33 25.64 6.93
CA GLY A 120 -25.71 26.56 5.84
C GLY A 120 -26.68 27.69 6.22
N ARG A 121 -26.84 27.97 7.52
CA ARG A 121 -27.56 29.16 8.03
C ARG A 121 -26.56 30.12 8.65
#